data_AF-D4D9K8-F1
#
_entry.id   AF-D4D9K8-F1
#
_cell.length_a   1.000
_cell.length_b   1.000
_cell.length_c   1.000
_cell.angle_alpha   90.00
_cell.angle_beta   90.00
_cell.angle_gamma   90.00
#
_symmetry.space_group_name_H-M   'P 1'
#
loop_
_entity.id
_entity.type
_entity.pdbx_description
1 polymer ?
#
loop_
_entity_poly.entity_id
_entity_poly.type
_entity_poly.pdbx_seq_one_letter_code
_entity_poly.pdbx_strand_id
1 'polypeptide(L)'
;MNGGSEPSVQVLTPTNHNHDSDYKILTRVLERTRRKKFLAVDAEGNQDVFKELIYHLKTDGKLARPILEDSNMDWRAERKLLKNHLTRVRMQHSFFPRLGELVLWYSGPSNGEIKFHWQTQTYQVYSAKEKKFIGIPTWYGGIVTQVPEEPLNLHDAIIETNKGYALNRSGFRIELFPDPNSSNKNMSTHYKYVPLSQIRPLNFWSIYLQGVKSMDFHPSIPYALTIMSSCSMLDKYYFEGTWPNASVLCKGVYLGAELLIPGDGVRLMPLDRDGAININGEVTDILIIDTIELRLMECDANLQSPLLSQTITARLIGKVYTLDPKLAFDRSTPLTDAEITKSFECTGMREYGLWYLRHEPDKVTEISLDRVIGRCFESEYMDIMFENVVLDLDLVGVRDARLFGRKADERIAPGKEWFCGDNRLEQLGLESVNGIEHSRCDDSRDPRMYRAIMNIINDEAVDADHRDSKIVRQLGRAHEGLIGSRSGYTTFDNAGKHSSMVATALGGEAATPHINTELVEIDETEDGDAGSSREVAPSTDSGDELVVVPVHKRRRQH
;
A
#
# COMPACT_ATOMS: atom_id res chain seq x y z
N MET A 1 68.26 -78.61 29.94
CA MET A 1 67.39 -78.92 28.80
C MET A 1 66.25 -77.93 28.80
N ASN A 2 66.18 -77.11 27.74
CA ASN A 2 65.07 -76.33 27.14
C ASN A 2 64.01 -75.71 28.08
N GLY A 3 63.74 -74.39 28.14
CA GLY A 3 63.95 -73.28 27.19
C GLY A 3 62.69 -73.01 26.37
N GLY A 4 62.05 -71.85 26.55
CA GLY A 4 61.10 -71.26 25.57
C GLY A 4 59.80 -70.67 26.11
N SER A 5 59.64 -69.36 25.93
CA SER A 5 58.62 -68.41 26.40
C SER A 5 57.40 -68.19 25.47
N GLU A 6 56.41 -67.44 26.00
CA GLU A 6 55.48 -66.49 25.29
C GLU A 6 54.13 -66.99 24.69
N PRO A 7 53.12 -66.12 24.40
CA PRO A 7 52.25 -65.41 25.37
C PRO A 7 50.73 -65.41 24.97
N SER A 8 49.93 -64.67 25.75
CA SER A 8 48.48 -64.44 25.66
C SER A 8 47.99 -63.67 24.41
N VAL A 9 46.86 -64.11 23.83
CA VAL A 9 46.12 -63.41 22.76
C VAL A 9 44.64 -63.25 23.14
N GLN A 10 44.17 -61.99 23.11
CA GLN A 10 42.79 -61.57 23.33
C GLN A 10 41.91 -61.93 22.13
N VAL A 11 40.69 -62.42 22.38
CA VAL A 11 39.66 -62.65 21.36
C VAL A 11 38.80 -61.39 21.23
N LEU A 12 38.89 -60.72 20.07
CA LEU A 12 38.03 -59.61 19.69
C LEU A 12 36.77 -60.12 18.99
N THR A 13 35.60 -59.73 19.52
CA THR A 13 34.28 -59.86 18.88
C THR A 13 34.08 -58.78 17.79
N PRO A 14 33.51 -59.09 16.61
CA PRO A 14 33.05 -58.06 15.67
C PRO A 14 31.64 -57.60 16.02
N THR A 15 31.49 -56.27 16.17
CA THR A 15 30.24 -55.55 16.41
C THR A 15 29.40 -55.40 15.14
N ASN A 16 28.13 -55.80 15.25
CA ASN A 16 27.05 -55.60 14.30
C ASN A 16 26.58 -54.14 14.31
N HIS A 17 26.82 -53.33 13.26
CA HIS A 17 26.12 -52.06 13.00
C HIS A 17 26.25 -51.69 11.51
N ASN A 18 25.21 -51.94 10.70
CA ASN A 18 24.88 -51.20 9.46
C ASN A 18 23.67 -51.79 8.72
N HIS A 19 22.50 -51.84 9.36
CA HIS A 19 21.26 -52.16 8.62
C HIS A 19 20.10 -51.19 8.83
N ASP A 20 20.19 -50.29 9.82
CA ASP A 20 19.10 -49.37 10.17
C ASP A 20 19.31 -47.93 9.64
N SER A 21 20.54 -47.58 9.21
CA SER A 21 20.83 -46.29 8.57
C SER A 21 20.42 -46.28 7.09
N ASP A 22 20.58 -47.40 6.40
CA ASP A 22 20.38 -47.47 4.95
C ASP A 22 18.90 -47.41 4.59
N TYR A 23 18.01 -47.95 5.42
CA TYR A 23 16.57 -47.79 5.26
C TYR A 23 16.11 -46.35 5.49
N LYS A 24 16.65 -45.62 6.48
CA LYS A 24 16.32 -44.20 6.70
C LYS A 24 16.88 -43.28 5.60
N ILE A 25 18.01 -43.63 5.02
CA ILE A 25 18.59 -42.91 3.86
C ILE A 25 17.75 -43.19 2.62
N LEU A 26 17.33 -44.43 2.37
CA LEU A 26 16.46 -44.79 1.25
C LEU A 26 15.08 -44.14 1.33
N THR A 27 14.46 -44.05 2.52
CA THR A 27 13.17 -43.34 2.67
C THR A 27 13.32 -41.84 2.43
N ARG A 28 14.41 -41.21 2.88
CA ARG A 28 14.72 -39.79 2.59
C ARG A 28 15.12 -39.54 1.13
N VAL A 29 15.72 -40.52 0.46
CA VAL A 29 16.11 -40.45 -0.96
C VAL A 29 14.91 -40.69 -1.88
N LEU A 30 13.94 -41.51 -1.46
CA LEU A 30 12.70 -41.75 -2.22
C LEU A 30 11.67 -40.61 -2.06
N GLU A 31 11.68 -39.87 -0.94
CA GLU A 31 10.94 -38.61 -0.80
C GLU A 31 11.58 -37.44 -1.58
N ARG A 32 12.87 -37.53 -1.91
CA ARG A 32 13.67 -36.47 -2.57
C ARG A 32 13.44 -36.32 -4.08
N THR A 33 12.54 -37.08 -4.70
CA THR A 33 12.44 -37.08 -6.18
C THR A 33 11.02 -37.22 -6.71
N ARG A 34 10.06 -36.51 -6.14
CA ARG A 34 8.83 -36.16 -6.86
C ARG A 34 8.60 -34.67 -6.78
N ARG A 35 8.88 -33.99 -7.90
CA ARG A 35 8.46 -32.60 -8.12
C ARG A 35 6.99 -32.49 -7.72
N LYS A 36 6.68 -31.61 -6.77
CA LYS A 36 5.31 -31.41 -6.32
C LYS A 36 4.50 -30.98 -7.53
N LYS A 37 3.64 -31.88 -8.03
CA LYS A 37 2.82 -31.57 -9.20
C LYS A 37 1.62 -30.78 -8.70
N PHE A 38 1.62 -29.48 -8.95
CA PHE A 38 0.47 -28.62 -8.67
C PHE A 38 -0.76 -29.15 -9.42
N LEU A 39 -1.93 -29.07 -8.78
CA LEU A 39 -3.21 -29.44 -9.37
C LEU A 39 -3.65 -28.37 -10.39
N ALA A 40 -3.32 -27.10 -10.13
CA ALA A 40 -3.53 -25.99 -11.03
C ALA A 40 -2.29 -25.09 -11.08
N VAL A 41 -2.05 -24.50 -12.25
CA VAL A 41 -0.93 -23.59 -12.48
C VAL A 41 -1.42 -22.29 -13.10
N ASP A 42 -0.82 -21.18 -12.69
CA ASP A 42 -1.10 -19.86 -13.24
C ASP A 42 -0.38 -19.64 -14.60
N ALA A 43 -0.55 -18.44 -15.17
CA ALA A 43 0.06 -18.06 -16.45
C ALA A 43 1.61 -18.04 -16.41
N GLU A 44 2.21 -17.80 -15.24
CA GLU A 44 3.66 -17.82 -15.04
C GLU A 44 4.17 -19.25 -14.71
N GLY A 45 3.24 -20.19 -14.53
CA GLY A 45 3.47 -21.58 -14.22
C GLY A 45 3.86 -21.83 -12.76
N ASN A 46 3.46 -20.94 -11.86
CA ASN A 46 3.45 -21.14 -10.40
C ASN A 46 2.15 -21.85 -9.98
N GLN A 47 2.05 -22.26 -8.71
CA GLN A 47 0.83 -22.86 -8.16
C GLN A 47 -0.33 -21.86 -8.17
N ASP A 48 -1.47 -22.23 -8.78
CA ASP A 48 -2.71 -21.46 -8.62
C ASP A 48 -3.39 -21.87 -7.31
N VAL A 49 -2.97 -21.22 -6.23
CA VAL A 49 -3.40 -21.55 -4.87
C VAL A 49 -4.91 -21.41 -4.69
N PHE A 50 -5.56 -20.44 -5.35
CA PHE A 50 -7.00 -20.22 -5.22
C PHE A 50 -7.83 -21.31 -5.90
N LYS A 51 -7.43 -21.76 -7.09
CA LYS A 51 -8.06 -22.90 -7.76
C LYS A 51 -7.95 -24.17 -6.94
N GLU A 52 -6.78 -24.42 -6.36
CA GLU A 52 -6.59 -25.59 -5.50
C GLU A 52 -7.42 -25.50 -4.22
N LEU A 53 -7.49 -24.34 -3.58
CA LEU A 53 -8.33 -24.11 -2.39
C LEU A 53 -9.80 -24.42 -2.67
N ILE A 54 -10.34 -23.97 -3.80
CA ILE A 54 -11.73 -24.23 -4.18
C ILE A 54 -11.96 -25.70 -4.51
N TYR A 55 -11.02 -26.34 -5.21
CA TYR A 55 -11.07 -27.77 -5.48
C TYR A 55 -11.12 -28.58 -4.17
N HIS A 56 -10.25 -28.24 -3.20
CA HIS A 56 -10.24 -28.87 -1.89
C HIS A 56 -11.50 -28.59 -1.08
N LEU A 57 -12.05 -27.37 -1.17
CA LEU A 57 -13.33 -27.05 -0.54
C LEU A 57 -14.45 -27.97 -1.05
N LYS A 58 -14.47 -28.29 -2.35
CA LYS A 58 -15.45 -29.23 -2.92
C LYS A 58 -15.23 -30.66 -2.43
N THR A 59 -13.99 -31.12 -2.33
CA THR A 59 -13.69 -32.50 -1.91
C THR A 59 -13.93 -32.71 -0.43
N ASP A 60 -13.59 -31.71 0.39
CA ASP A 60 -13.55 -31.84 1.84
C ASP A 60 -14.85 -31.31 2.49
N GLY A 61 -15.67 -30.57 1.73
CA GLY A 61 -16.94 -29.98 2.14
C GLY A 61 -16.80 -28.71 2.97
N LYS A 62 -15.78 -28.64 3.84
CA LYS A 62 -15.41 -27.47 4.64
C LYS A 62 -13.91 -27.30 4.65
N LEU A 63 -13.43 -26.06 4.51
CA LEU A 63 -12.02 -25.75 4.53
C LEU A 63 -11.78 -24.46 5.32
N ALA A 64 -10.69 -24.41 6.08
CA ALA A 64 -10.22 -23.21 6.77
C ALA A 64 -8.70 -23.32 6.93
N ARG A 65 -7.92 -22.48 6.23
CA ARG A 65 -6.45 -22.51 6.29
C ARG A 65 -5.81 -21.19 5.81
N PRO A 66 -4.60 -20.87 6.29
CA PRO A 66 -3.84 -19.74 5.76
C PRO A 66 -3.53 -19.94 4.27
N ILE A 67 -3.44 -18.82 3.54
CA ILE A 67 -3.02 -18.78 2.14
C ILE A 67 -1.50 -18.59 2.13
N LEU A 68 -0.79 -19.52 1.49
CA LEU A 68 0.67 -19.50 1.34
C LEU A 68 0.98 -19.72 -0.14
N GLU A 69 1.71 -18.79 -0.75
CA GLU A 69 2.17 -18.89 -2.15
C GLU A 69 3.69 -19.13 -2.18
N ASP A 70 4.13 -20.21 -1.54
CA ASP A 70 5.55 -20.52 -1.34
C ASP A 70 6.34 -20.79 -2.63
N SER A 71 5.63 -21.07 -3.73
CA SER A 71 6.24 -21.20 -5.06
C SER A 71 6.38 -19.86 -5.80
N ASN A 72 5.79 -18.78 -5.28
CA ASN A 72 5.76 -17.47 -5.92
C ASN A 72 6.85 -16.56 -5.32
N MET A 73 7.81 -16.16 -6.15
CA MET A 73 8.95 -15.32 -5.74
C MET A 73 8.51 -13.95 -5.21
N ASP A 74 7.61 -13.29 -5.94
CA ASP A 74 7.16 -11.95 -5.59
C ASP A 74 6.39 -11.99 -4.28
N TRP A 75 5.46 -12.95 -4.15
CA TRP A 75 4.75 -13.14 -2.89
C TRP A 75 5.73 -13.23 -1.72
N ARG A 76 6.78 -14.06 -1.83
CA ARG A 76 7.78 -14.21 -0.76
C ARG A 76 8.58 -12.96 -0.46
N ALA A 77 9.10 -12.30 -1.48
CA ALA A 77 9.95 -11.13 -1.31
C ALA A 77 9.18 -9.95 -0.69
N GLU A 78 7.89 -9.83 -0.99
CA GLU A 78 7.06 -8.72 -0.53
C GLU A 78 6.57 -8.88 0.91
N ARG A 79 6.56 -10.10 1.48
CA ARG A 79 5.93 -10.37 2.80
C ARG A 79 6.44 -9.47 3.92
N LYS A 80 7.77 -9.37 4.07
CA LYS A 80 8.38 -8.57 5.15
C LYS A 80 8.06 -7.10 4.98
N LEU A 81 8.16 -6.60 3.76
CA LEU A 81 7.95 -5.19 3.44
C LEU A 81 6.48 -4.83 3.67
N LEU A 82 5.55 -5.64 3.16
CA LEU A 82 4.11 -5.43 3.31
C LEU A 82 3.68 -5.40 4.78
N LYS A 83 4.19 -6.34 5.58
CA LYS A 83 3.95 -6.34 7.02
C LYS A 83 4.44 -5.05 7.69
N ASN A 84 5.64 -4.59 7.34
CA ASN A 84 6.21 -3.35 7.89
C ASN A 84 5.38 -2.13 7.49
N HIS A 85 4.96 -2.05 6.23
CA HIS A 85 4.13 -0.96 5.76
C HIS A 85 2.77 -0.92 6.44
N LEU A 86 2.04 -2.04 6.51
CA LEU A 86 0.75 -2.09 7.18
C LEU A 86 0.87 -1.72 8.67
N THR A 87 1.96 -2.14 9.32
CA THR A 87 2.25 -1.74 10.70
C THR A 87 2.47 -0.23 10.81
N ARG A 88 3.25 0.36 9.90
CA ARG A 88 3.49 1.81 9.85
C ARG A 88 2.20 2.60 9.61
N VAL A 89 1.38 2.16 8.66
CA VAL A 89 0.10 2.82 8.32
C VAL A 89 -0.84 2.86 9.53
N ARG A 90 -0.89 1.81 10.33
CA ARG A 90 -1.71 1.76 11.56
C ARG A 90 -1.25 2.72 12.66
N MET A 91 0.00 3.16 12.62
CA MET A 91 0.54 4.12 13.59
C MET A 91 0.48 5.57 13.09
N GLN A 92 -0.04 5.78 11.89
CA GLN A 92 -0.10 7.08 11.22
C GLN A 92 -1.52 7.65 11.25
N HIS A 93 -1.60 8.98 11.14
CA HIS A 93 -2.88 9.65 11.01
C HIS A 93 -3.62 9.19 9.75
N SER A 94 -4.94 9.12 9.85
CA SER A 94 -5.79 8.58 8.79
C SER A 94 -5.81 9.46 7.53
N PHE A 95 -5.57 10.77 7.67
CA PHE A 95 -5.49 11.70 6.53
C PHE A 95 -4.13 11.68 5.81
N PHE A 96 -3.10 11.00 6.36
CA PHE A 96 -1.83 10.87 5.66
C PHE A 96 -2.01 10.00 4.40
N PRO A 97 -1.54 10.48 3.22
CA PRO A 97 -1.60 9.70 2.00
C PRO A 97 -0.83 8.38 2.16
N ARG A 98 -1.50 7.28 1.85
CA ARG A 98 -0.89 5.96 1.85
C ARG A 98 -0.34 5.65 0.48
N LEU A 99 0.58 4.71 0.44
CA LEU A 99 1.14 4.22 -0.81
C LEU A 99 0.04 3.69 -1.73
N GLY A 100 0.14 3.97 -3.02
CA GLY A 100 -0.83 3.56 -4.03
C GLY A 100 -2.14 4.35 -4.02
N GLU A 101 -2.33 5.30 -3.10
CA GLU A 101 -3.49 6.18 -3.09
C GLU A 101 -3.40 7.25 -4.18
N LEU A 102 -4.58 7.69 -4.62
CA LEU A 102 -4.69 8.85 -5.48
C LEU A 102 -4.91 10.12 -4.68
N VAL A 103 -4.24 11.18 -5.09
CA VAL A 103 -4.27 12.49 -4.43
C VAL A 103 -4.38 13.62 -5.45
N LEU A 104 -4.91 14.75 -4.99
CA LEU A 104 -4.64 16.03 -5.62
C LEU A 104 -3.34 16.57 -5.08
N TRP A 105 -2.50 17.10 -5.95
CA TRP A 105 -1.26 17.74 -5.55
C TRP A 105 -0.94 18.93 -6.45
N TYR A 106 -0.07 19.81 -5.99
CA TYR A 106 0.48 20.89 -6.81
C TYR A 106 1.96 21.04 -6.55
N SER A 107 2.67 21.66 -7.50
CA SER A 107 4.08 22.00 -7.34
C SER A 107 4.22 23.50 -7.44
N GLY A 108 4.30 24.16 -6.28
CA GLY A 108 4.51 25.60 -6.15
C GLY A 108 5.57 25.91 -5.09
N PRO A 109 5.85 27.19 -4.82
CA PRO A 109 6.73 27.59 -3.73
C PRO A 109 6.22 26.98 -2.42
N SER A 110 7.12 26.33 -1.66
CA SER A 110 6.73 25.48 -0.53
C SER A 110 6.30 26.23 0.74
N ASN A 111 6.28 27.56 0.68
CA ASN A 111 6.10 28.44 1.85
C ASN A 111 4.66 28.96 2.01
N GLY A 112 3.71 28.45 1.24
CA GLY A 112 2.33 28.91 1.21
C GLY A 112 1.36 27.90 1.80
N GLU A 113 0.33 28.41 2.45
CA GLU A 113 -0.76 27.62 3.04
C GLU A 113 -1.98 27.63 2.11
N ILE A 114 -2.66 26.50 1.91
CA ILE A 114 -3.91 26.49 1.13
C ILE A 114 -5.06 27.00 1.99
N LYS A 115 -5.66 28.12 1.58
CA LYS A 115 -6.81 28.74 2.25
C LYS A 115 -7.95 29.03 1.29
N PHE A 116 -9.17 28.98 1.80
CA PHE A 116 -10.33 29.43 1.05
C PHE A 116 -10.35 30.96 0.93
N HIS A 117 -10.42 31.47 -0.30
CA HIS A 117 -10.52 32.89 -0.57
C HIS A 117 -11.98 33.28 -0.86
N TRP A 118 -12.63 33.90 0.13
CA TRP A 118 -14.07 34.23 0.09
C TRP A 118 -14.48 35.13 -1.08
N GLN A 119 -13.61 36.01 -1.58
CA GLN A 119 -13.96 36.91 -2.69
C GLN A 119 -14.07 36.17 -4.03
N THR A 120 -13.19 35.20 -4.27
CA THR A 120 -13.16 34.41 -5.51
C THR A 120 -13.84 33.05 -5.36
N GLN A 121 -14.25 32.68 -4.15
CA GLN A 121 -14.87 31.39 -3.81
C GLN A 121 -14.02 30.19 -4.24
N THR A 122 -12.69 30.30 -4.10
CA THR A 122 -11.70 29.31 -4.55
C THR A 122 -10.65 29.05 -3.47
N TYR A 123 -10.10 27.84 -3.44
CA TYR A 123 -8.93 27.53 -2.63
C TYR A 123 -7.66 28.07 -3.31
N GLN A 124 -6.86 28.81 -2.56
CA GLN A 124 -5.69 29.53 -3.05
C GLN A 124 -4.51 29.40 -2.10
N VAL A 125 -3.30 29.54 -2.66
CA VAL A 125 -2.08 29.61 -1.88
C VAL A 125 -2.01 30.98 -1.19
N TYR A 126 -2.02 31.00 0.13
CA TYR A 126 -1.83 32.18 0.97
C TYR A 126 -0.38 32.25 1.45
N SER A 127 0.29 33.37 1.19
CA SER A 127 1.62 33.65 1.71
C SER A 127 1.51 34.39 3.04
N ALA A 128 1.89 33.74 4.14
CA ALA A 128 1.97 34.42 5.44
C ALA A 128 3.04 35.53 5.45
N LYS A 129 4.13 35.34 4.68
CA LYS A 129 5.21 36.34 4.53
C LYS A 129 4.73 37.60 3.82
N GLU A 130 4.00 37.44 2.71
CA GLU A 130 3.52 38.57 1.90
C GLU A 130 2.13 39.06 2.33
N LYS A 131 1.49 38.36 3.28
CA LYS A 131 0.13 38.62 3.79
C LYS A 131 -0.92 38.77 2.67
N LYS A 132 -0.81 37.95 1.62
CA LYS A 132 -1.73 37.97 0.48
C LYS A 132 -1.93 36.57 -0.10
N PHE A 133 -3.03 36.43 -0.83
CA PHE A 133 -3.25 35.30 -1.72
C PHE A 133 -2.39 35.44 -2.98
N ILE A 134 -1.64 34.40 -3.30
CA ILE A 134 -0.80 34.31 -4.50
C ILE A 134 -1.66 33.95 -5.71
N GLY A 135 -2.64 33.06 -5.52
CA GLY A 135 -3.54 32.60 -6.57
C GLY A 135 -3.96 31.15 -6.38
N ILE A 136 -4.76 30.65 -7.33
CA ILE A 136 -5.19 29.25 -7.39
C ILE A 136 -3.98 28.40 -7.82
N PRO A 137 -3.61 27.36 -7.05
CA PRO A 137 -2.54 26.46 -7.47
C PRO A 137 -2.98 25.61 -8.66
N THR A 138 -2.05 25.27 -9.55
CA THR A 138 -2.30 24.27 -10.59
C THR A 138 -2.34 22.89 -9.94
N TRP A 139 -3.55 22.37 -9.77
CA TRP A 139 -3.78 21.03 -9.24
C TRP A 139 -3.54 19.96 -10.31
N TYR A 140 -3.00 18.84 -9.87
CA TYR A 140 -2.77 17.63 -10.64
C TYR A 140 -3.36 16.44 -9.89
N GLY A 141 -3.94 15.48 -10.62
CA GLY A 141 -4.16 14.13 -10.11
C GLY A 141 -2.85 13.34 -10.15
N GLY A 142 -2.55 12.58 -9.10
CA GLY A 142 -1.36 11.75 -9.04
C GLY A 142 -1.49 10.57 -8.09
N ILE A 143 -0.57 9.61 -8.24
CA ILE A 143 -0.45 8.42 -7.40
C ILE A 143 0.72 8.57 -6.44
N VAL A 144 0.50 8.23 -5.17
CA VAL A 144 1.57 8.15 -4.17
C VAL A 144 2.39 6.88 -4.41
N THR A 145 3.66 7.05 -4.74
CA THR A 145 4.58 5.94 -5.08
C THR A 145 5.70 5.75 -4.07
N GLN A 146 5.90 6.73 -3.21
CA GLN A 146 6.80 6.66 -2.06
C GLN A 146 6.24 7.57 -0.96
N VAL A 147 6.33 7.11 0.27
CA VAL A 147 5.98 7.87 1.48
C VAL A 147 7.25 8.28 2.24
N PRO A 148 7.21 9.35 3.05
CA PRO A 148 8.35 9.79 3.85
C PRO A 148 8.92 8.69 4.75
N GLU A 149 10.24 8.72 4.93
CA GLU A 149 10.96 7.88 5.89
C GLU A 149 10.85 8.42 7.31
N GLU A 150 10.81 9.74 7.45
CA GLU A 150 10.66 10.42 8.72
C GLU A 150 9.18 10.52 9.16
N PRO A 151 8.90 10.52 10.47
CA PRO A 151 7.56 10.72 10.98
C PRO A 151 6.99 12.09 10.59
N LEU A 152 5.73 12.09 10.19
CA LEU A 152 4.95 13.30 9.91
C LEU A 152 4.12 13.67 11.14
N ASN A 153 3.85 14.95 11.29
CA ASN A 153 2.92 15.50 12.27
C ASN A 153 1.78 16.27 11.58
N LEU A 154 0.76 16.65 12.34
CA LEU A 154 -0.40 17.36 11.78
C LEU A 154 -0.03 18.70 11.11
N HIS A 155 0.97 19.41 11.63
CA HIS A 155 1.38 20.71 11.10
C HIS A 155 1.96 20.60 9.68
N ASP A 156 2.58 19.46 9.35
CA ASP A 156 3.10 19.18 8.00
C ASP A 156 2.01 19.26 6.92
N ALA A 157 0.73 19.07 7.26
CA ALA A 157 -0.38 19.19 6.31
C ALA A 157 -0.74 20.64 5.97
N ILE A 158 -0.32 21.58 6.80
CA ILE A 158 -0.67 23.00 6.70
C ILE A 158 0.45 23.74 5.96
N ILE A 159 1.68 23.58 6.45
CA ILE A 159 2.89 24.20 5.92
C ILE A 159 4.05 23.22 5.96
N GLU A 160 5.07 23.44 5.12
CA GLU A 160 6.30 22.65 5.21
C GLU A 160 7.02 22.97 6.53
N THR A 161 7.30 21.93 7.34
CA THR A 161 8.10 22.07 8.56
C THR A 161 9.57 21.76 8.28
N ASN A 162 10.47 22.20 9.15
CA ASN A 162 11.90 21.91 8.99
C ASN A 162 12.16 20.42 9.18
N LYS A 163 12.62 19.76 8.12
CA LYS A 163 12.94 18.33 8.10
C LYS A 163 14.43 18.08 8.18
N GLY A 164 14.81 16.96 8.79
CA GLY A 164 16.21 16.57 8.92
C GLY A 164 16.78 15.99 7.62
N TYR A 165 15.91 15.42 6.78
CA TYR A 165 16.27 14.88 5.48
C TYR A 165 15.83 15.79 4.33
N ALA A 166 16.52 15.63 3.20
CA ALA A 166 16.12 16.22 1.93
C ALA A 166 14.76 15.67 1.46
N LEU A 167 14.07 16.45 0.62
CA LEU A 167 12.68 16.21 0.21
C LEU A 167 12.45 14.84 -0.46
N ASN A 168 13.49 14.22 -1.03
CA ASN A 168 13.41 12.87 -1.60
C ASN A 168 13.24 11.76 -0.54
N ARG A 169 13.49 12.06 0.74
CA ARG A 169 13.31 11.16 1.88
C ARG A 169 12.27 11.66 2.89
N SER A 170 12.09 12.98 2.99
CA SER A 170 11.12 13.62 3.88
C SER A 170 9.77 13.95 3.23
N GLY A 171 9.71 13.95 1.90
CA GLY A 171 8.49 14.20 1.12
C GLY A 171 7.90 12.94 0.48
N PHE A 172 6.81 13.13 -0.24
CA PHE A 172 6.12 12.08 -0.99
C PHE A 172 6.54 12.12 -2.44
N ARG A 173 6.85 10.95 -3.03
CA ARG A 173 7.01 10.82 -4.48
C ARG A 173 5.64 10.63 -5.11
N ILE A 174 5.20 11.60 -5.91
CA ILE A 174 3.93 11.55 -6.63
C ILE A 174 4.19 11.49 -8.12
N GLU A 175 3.65 10.47 -8.78
CA GLU A 175 3.62 10.34 -10.25
C GLU A 175 2.32 10.93 -10.79
N LEU A 176 2.38 11.64 -11.92
CA LEU A 176 1.17 12.12 -12.60
C LEU A 176 0.33 10.95 -13.07
N PHE A 177 -0.98 11.04 -12.86
CA PHE A 177 -1.89 9.97 -13.23
C PHE A 177 -2.20 10.00 -14.74
N PRO A 178 -1.84 8.95 -15.52
CA PRO A 178 -2.18 8.84 -16.94
C PRO A 178 -3.64 8.43 -17.13
N ASP A 179 -4.12 8.49 -18.37
CA ASP A 179 -5.42 7.93 -18.75
C ASP A 179 -5.43 6.41 -18.51
N PRO A 180 -6.31 5.87 -17.65
CA PRO A 180 -6.39 4.43 -17.39
C PRO A 180 -6.83 3.62 -18.62
N ASN A 181 -7.60 4.20 -19.55
CA ASN A 181 -8.11 3.51 -20.75
C ASN A 181 -7.10 3.51 -21.91
N SER A 182 -6.17 4.46 -21.94
CA SER A 182 -5.18 4.57 -23.01
C SER A 182 -4.03 3.60 -22.81
N SER A 183 -3.43 3.08 -23.89
CA SER A 183 -2.15 2.38 -23.83
C SER A 183 -0.95 3.33 -23.63
N ASN A 184 -1.13 4.64 -23.87
CA ASN A 184 -0.08 5.61 -23.66
C ASN A 184 -0.01 6.01 -22.17
N LYS A 185 0.98 5.47 -21.45
CA LYS A 185 1.21 5.76 -20.03
C LYS A 185 2.31 6.80 -19.77
N ASN A 186 2.74 7.58 -20.77
CA ASN A 186 3.86 8.53 -20.63
C ASN A 186 3.74 9.53 -19.47
N MET A 187 2.52 9.84 -19.00
CA MET A 187 2.37 10.72 -17.84
C MET A 187 2.88 10.10 -16.54
N SER A 188 2.83 8.77 -16.36
CA SER A 188 3.30 8.13 -15.12
C SER A 188 4.81 8.23 -14.93
N THR A 189 5.59 8.52 -15.98
CA THR A 189 7.03 8.76 -15.87
C THR A 189 7.36 10.12 -15.24
N HIS A 190 6.40 11.04 -15.23
CA HIS A 190 6.58 12.37 -14.67
C HIS A 190 6.23 12.34 -13.18
N TYR A 191 7.24 12.50 -12.33
CA TYR A 191 7.08 12.54 -10.88
C TYR A 191 7.70 13.78 -10.25
N LYS A 192 7.23 14.10 -9.04
CA LYS A 192 7.88 15.05 -8.16
C LYS A 192 7.87 14.55 -6.72
N TYR A 193 8.87 14.98 -5.97
CA TYR A 193 8.82 14.93 -4.52
C TYR A 193 8.17 16.20 -4.01
N VAL A 194 7.17 16.08 -3.13
CA VAL A 194 6.45 17.21 -2.55
C VAL A 194 6.19 17.01 -1.05
N PRO A 195 6.16 18.08 -0.24
CA PRO A 195 5.80 18.00 1.17
C PRO A 195 4.29 17.73 1.33
N LEU A 196 3.89 17.23 2.50
CA LEU A 196 2.48 16.94 2.80
C LEU A 196 1.56 18.16 2.62
N SER A 197 2.06 19.37 2.90
CA SER A 197 1.33 20.64 2.76
C SER A 197 0.83 20.89 1.34
N GLN A 198 1.42 20.24 0.33
CA GLN A 198 1.05 20.35 -1.09
C GLN A 198 0.13 19.22 -1.59
N ILE A 199 -0.32 18.32 -0.71
CA ILE A 199 -1.10 17.13 -1.06
C ILE A 199 -2.47 17.19 -0.41
N ARG A 200 -3.53 16.86 -1.16
CA ARG A 200 -4.89 16.74 -0.65
C ARG A 200 -5.52 15.40 -1.06
N PRO A 201 -6.29 14.74 -0.17
CA PRO A 201 -6.98 13.51 -0.52
C PRO A 201 -7.94 13.72 -1.70
N LEU A 202 -7.93 12.82 -2.68
CA LEU A 202 -8.71 12.98 -3.91
C LEU A 202 -10.23 12.99 -3.65
N ASN A 203 -10.73 12.37 -2.58
CA ASN A 203 -12.17 12.41 -2.25
C ASN A 203 -12.70 13.84 -2.12
N PHE A 204 -11.87 14.78 -1.65
CA PHE A 204 -12.22 16.20 -1.49
C PHE A 204 -12.02 17.01 -2.79
N TRP A 205 -11.89 16.36 -3.95
CA TRP A 205 -11.59 17.05 -5.22
C TRP A 205 -12.56 18.18 -5.54
N SER A 206 -13.86 17.94 -5.33
CA SER A 206 -14.91 18.91 -5.67
C SER A 206 -14.82 20.18 -4.83
N ILE A 207 -14.28 20.08 -3.61
CA ILE A 207 -14.08 21.20 -2.68
C ILE A 207 -12.82 21.97 -3.09
N TYR A 208 -11.69 21.29 -3.28
CA TYR A 208 -10.43 21.95 -3.63
C TYR A 208 -10.42 22.57 -5.03
N LEU A 209 -11.24 22.03 -5.95
CA LEU A 209 -11.43 22.57 -7.30
C LEU A 209 -12.66 23.48 -7.42
N GLN A 210 -13.33 23.81 -6.31
CA GLN A 210 -14.47 24.71 -6.32
C GLN A 210 -14.09 26.06 -6.95
N GLY A 211 -14.94 26.55 -7.85
CA GLY A 211 -14.74 27.82 -8.57
C GLY A 211 -13.77 27.73 -9.74
N VAL A 212 -13.11 26.59 -9.97
CA VAL A 212 -12.30 26.31 -11.16
C VAL A 212 -13.16 25.60 -12.21
N LYS A 213 -13.13 26.06 -13.47
CA LYS A 213 -13.91 25.43 -14.53
C LYS A 213 -13.29 24.09 -14.88
N SER A 214 -14.11 23.08 -15.16
CA SER A 214 -13.62 21.74 -15.50
C SER A 214 -12.73 21.69 -16.75
N MET A 215 -12.89 22.64 -17.68
CA MET A 215 -12.01 22.77 -18.86
C MET A 215 -10.59 23.24 -18.52
N ASP A 216 -10.40 23.84 -17.34
CA ASP A 216 -9.12 24.32 -16.84
C ASP A 216 -8.44 23.28 -15.93
N PHE A 217 -9.07 22.12 -15.71
CA PHE A 217 -8.47 21.03 -14.94
C PHE A 217 -7.30 20.43 -15.73
N HIS A 218 -6.22 20.11 -15.03
CA HIS A 218 -5.17 19.29 -15.63
C HIS A 218 -5.73 17.91 -16.00
N PRO A 219 -5.41 17.33 -17.18
CA PRO A 219 -5.97 16.05 -17.63
C PRO A 219 -5.81 14.88 -16.65
N SER A 220 -4.77 14.88 -15.82
CA SER A 220 -4.58 13.83 -14.81
C SER A 220 -5.68 13.78 -13.75
N ILE A 221 -6.44 14.85 -13.53
CA ILE A 221 -7.56 14.89 -12.59
C ILE A 221 -8.74 14.05 -13.10
N PRO A 222 -9.35 14.32 -14.28
CA PRO A 222 -10.42 13.47 -14.77
C PRO A 222 -9.96 12.02 -14.97
N TYR A 223 -8.71 11.76 -15.36
CA TYR A 223 -8.17 10.40 -15.40
C TYR A 223 -8.20 9.70 -14.03
N ALA A 224 -7.80 10.41 -12.98
CA ALA A 224 -7.87 9.92 -11.60
C ALA A 224 -9.32 9.68 -11.15
N LEU A 225 -10.26 10.51 -11.60
CA LEU A 225 -11.69 10.33 -11.31
C LEU A 225 -12.30 9.12 -12.06
N THR A 226 -11.74 8.72 -13.21
CA THR A 226 -12.20 7.55 -13.97
C THR A 226 -12.20 6.29 -13.10
N ILE A 227 -11.20 6.11 -12.22
CA ILE A 227 -11.07 4.89 -11.43
C ILE A 227 -11.92 4.86 -10.15
N MET A 228 -12.70 5.90 -9.86
CA MET A 228 -13.37 6.04 -8.55
C MET A 228 -14.44 4.98 -8.28
N SER A 229 -14.91 4.30 -9.33
CA SER A 229 -15.80 3.12 -9.27
C SER A 229 -15.04 1.81 -9.51
N SER A 230 -13.93 1.63 -8.80
CA SER A 230 -13.13 0.41 -8.85
C SER A 230 -12.63 -0.02 -7.47
N CYS A 231 -12.28 -1.30 -7.34
CA CYS A 231 -11.61 -1.81 -6.15
C CYS A 231 -10.56 -2.88 -6.46
N SER A 232 -9.63 -3.10 -5.53
CA SER A 232 -8.72 -4.26 -5.54
C SER A 232 -8.37 -4.71 -4.12
N MET A 233 -8.27 -6.03 -3.91
CA MET A 233 -8.00 -6.60 -2.60
C MET A 233 -6.49 -6.67 -2.32
N LEU A 234 -6.08 -6.25 -1.13
CA LEU A 234 -4.69 -6.29 -0.67
C LEU A 234 -4.47 -7.44 0.31
N ASP A 235 -3.43 -8.23 0.05
CA ASP A 235 -2.93 -9.29 0.93
C ASP A 235 -3.98 -10.34 1.35
N LYS A 236 -4.33 -11.21 0.41
CA LYS A 236 -5.25 -12.34 0.61
C LYS A 236 -4.54 -13.40 1.47
N TYR A 237 -4.85 -13.47 2.77
CA TYR A 237 -4.01 -14.20 3.75
C TYR A 237 -4.67 -15.44 4.37
N TYR A 238 -5.99 -15.58 4.30
CA TYR A 238 -6.71 -16.72 4.88
C TYR A 238 -7.89 -17.10 4.02
N PHE A 239 -8.12 -18.39 3.84
CA PHE A 239 -9.25 -18.94 3.10
C PHE A 239 -10.11 -19.77 4.04
N GLU A 240 -11.42 -19.54 4.01
CA GLU A 240 -12.38 -20.38 4.72
C GLU A 240 -13.70 -20.52 3.98
N GLY A 241 -14.43 -21.60 4.22
CA GLY A 241 -15.71 -21.80 3.55
C GLY A 241 -16.35 -23.14 3.85
N THR A 242 -17.61 -23.25 3.44
CA THR A 242 -18.37 -24.50 3.36
C THR A 242 -18.98 -24.57 1.97
N TRP A 243 -18.71 -25.65 1.24
CA TRP A 243 -19.13 -25.79 -0.15
C TRP A 243 -20.64 -25.53 -0.32
N PRO A 244 -21.07 -24.72 -1.31
CA PRO A 244 -20.30 -24.18 -2.43
C PRO A 244 -19.76 -22.75 -2.21
N ASN A 245 -19.72 -22.23 -0.98
CA ASN A 245 -19.36 -20.84 -0.73
C ASN A 245 -18.07 -20.73 0.09
N ALA A 246 -17.29 -19.69 -0.18
CA ALA A 246 -16.05 -19.41 0.51
C ALA A 246 -15.85 -17.90 0.74
N SER A 247 -14.90 -17.59 1.61
CA SER A 247 -14.43 -16.25 1.90
C SER A 247 -12.91 -16.24 1.96
N VAL A 248 -12.32 -15.18 1.43
CA VAL A 248 -10.89 -14.90 1.49
C VAL A 248 -10.68 -13.65 2.32
N LEU A 249 -10.04 -13.79 3.48
CA LEU A 249 -9.73 -12.66 4.34
C LEU A 249 -8.52 -11.90 3.78
N CYS A 250 -8.63 -10.57 3.78
CA CYS A 250 -7.67 -9.65 3.21
C CYS A 250 -7.17 -8.66 4.28
N LYS A 251 -5.93 -8.16 4.15
CA LYS A 251 -5.42 -7.11 5.06
C LYS A 251 -5.80 -5.70 4.63
N GLY A 252 -6.27 -5.52 3.40
CA GLY A 252 -6.74 -4.23 2.92
C GLY A 252 -7.61 -4.35 1.69
N VAL A 253 -8.24 -3.24 1.33
CA VAL A 253 -8.89 -3.04 0.03
C VAL A 253 -8.62 -1.63 -0.44
N TYR A 254 -8.18 -1.48 -1.68
CA TYR A 254 -8.20 -0.19 -2.34
C TYR A 254 -9.60 0.05 -2.88
N LEU A 255 -10.22 1.16 -2.50
CA LEU A 255 -11.53 1.59 -2.99
C LEU A 255 -11.39 2.94 -3.68
N GLY A 256 -11.45 2.95 -5.01
CA GLY A 256 -11.17 4.12 -5.83
C GLY A 256 -9.79 4.72 -5.49
N ALA A 257 -9.81 5.89 -4.83
CA ALA A 257 -8.62 6.63 -4.46
C ALA A 257 -7.88 6.12 -3.21
N GLU A 258 -8.56 5.45 -2.28
CA GLU A 258 -8.06 5.22 -0.92
C GLU A 258 -7.75 3.75 -0.63
N LEU A 259 -6.79 3.51 0.27
CA LEU A 259 -6.53 2.21 0.88
C LEU A 259 -7.26 2.13 2.22
N LEU A 260 -8.11 1.13 2.38
CA LEU A 260 -8.80 0.81 3.64
C LEU A 260 -8.20 -0.45 4.27
N ILE A 261 -7.94 -0.42 5.57
CA ILE A 261 -7.38 -1.54 6.34
C ILE A 261 -8.15 -1.77 7.65
N PRO A 262 -8.04 -2.97 8.28
CA PRO A 262 -8.59 -3.18 9.62
C PRO A 262 -8.03 -2.20 10.65
N GLY A 263 -8.91 -1.56 11.41
CA GLY A 263 -8.64 -0.46 12.33
C GLY A 263 -9.14 0.90 11.83
N ASP A 264 -9.27 1.07 10.50
CA ASP A 264 -9.77 2.32 9.94
C ASP A 264 -11.24 2.56 10.29
N GLY A 265 -11.57 3.81 10.61
CA GLY A 265 -12.93 4.32 10.56
C GLY A 265 -13.30 4.74 9.15
N VAL A 266 -14.41 4.24 8.62
CA VAL A 266 -14.94 4.62 7.30
C VAL A 266 -16.35 5.17 7.41
N ARG A 267 -16.59 6.28 6.72
CA ARG A 267 -17.88 6.98 6.71
C ARG A 267 -18.85 6.24 5.80
N LEU A 268 -20.10 6.09 6.25
CA LEU A 268 -21.11 5.34 5.53
C LEU A 268 -22.14 6.27 4.86
N MET A 269 -22.57 5.87 3.67
CA MET A 269 -23.67 6.50 2.95
C MET A 269 -24.93 6.50 3.85
N PRO A 270 -25.61 7.64 3.99
CA PRO A 270 -26.88 7.70 4.70
C PRO A 270 -27.92 6.82 4.03
N LEU A 271 -28.79 6.21 4.83
CA LEU A 271 -29.87 5.36 4.34
C LEU A 271 -31.23 6.00 4.58
N ASP A 272 -32.18 5.74 3.69
CA ASP A 272 -33.58 6.04 3.92
C ASP A 272 -34.26 4.95 4.78
N ARG A 273 -35.59 5.07 4.95
CA ARG A 273 -36.38 4.13 5.76
C ARG A 273 -36.45 2.74 5.16
N ASP A 274 -36.27 2.62 3.86
CA ASP A 274 -36.33 1.35 3.12
C ASP A 274 -34.92 0.72 3.02
N GLY A 275 -33.91 1.38 3.59
CA GLY A 275 -32.51 0.92 3.59
C GLY A 275 -31.77 1.22 2.29
N ALA A 276 -32.34 2.03 1.40
CA ALA A 276 -31.68 2.50 0.19
C ALA A 276 -30.82 3.75 0.47
N ILE A 277 -29.83 4.00 -0.38
CA ILE A 277 -28.93 5.15 -0.23
C ILE A 277 -29.72 6.45 -0.39
N ASN A 278 -29.76 7.26 0.67
CA ASN A 278 -30.42 8.56 0.68
C ASN A 278 -29.43 9.67 0.30
N ILE A 279 -29.39 10.04 -0.98
CA ILE A 279 -28.45 11.03 -1.51
C ILE A 279 -28.52 12.43 -0.87
N ASN A 280 -29.61 12.75 -0.14
CA ASN A 280 -29.80 14.03 0.53
C ASN A 280 -29.76 13.89 2.06
N GLY A 281 -29.39 12.71 2.57
CA GLY A 281 -29.28 12.45 4.00
C GLY A 281 -27.97 12.98 4.58
N GLU A 282 -27.95 13.21 5.88
CA GLU A 282 -26.76 13.57 6.64
C GLU A 282 -25.94 12.33 6.96
N VAL A 283 -24.62 12.40 6.75
CA VAL A 283 -23.70 11.32 7.11
C VAL A 283 -23.49 11.35 8.62
N THR A 284 -23.99 10.32 9.30
CA THR A 284 -23.87 10.20 10.77
C THR A 284 -23.17 8.92 11.20
N ASP A 285 -23.06 7.95 10.30
CA ASP A 285 -22.58 6.60 10.61
C ASP A 285 -21.11 6.40 10.18
N ILE A 286 -20.34 5.75 11.05
CA ILE A 286 -18.97 5.29 10.79
C ILE A 286 -18.88 3.80 11.12
N LEU A 287 -18.28 3.02 10.22
CA LEU A 287 -17.85 1.66 10.48
C LEU A 287 -16.37 1.66 10.91
N ILE A 288 -16.05 1.03 12.04
CA ILE A 288 -14.68 0.65 12.37
C ILE A 288 -14.45 -0.74 11.80
N ILE A 289 -13.48 -0.87 10.89
CA ILE A 289 -13.23 -2.11 10.15
C ILE A 289 -12.51 -3.11 11.07
N ASP A 290 -13.16 -4.23 11.36
CA ASP A 290 -12.52 -5.36 12.06
C ASP A 290 -11.92 -6.35 11.04
N THR A 291 -12.63 -6.61 9.94
CA THR A 291 -12.23 -7.61 8.94
C THR A 291 -12.67 -7.19 7.54
N ILE A 292 -11.87 -7.57 6.55
CA ILE A 292 -12.13 -7.35 5.13
C ILE A 292 -12.17 -8.72 4.46
N GLU A 293 -13.27 -9.03 3.78
CA GLU A 293 -13.50 -10.32 3.13
C GLU A 293 -13.76 -10.15 1.64
N LEU A 294 -13.23 -11.09 0.84
CA LEU A 294 -13.67 -11.33 -0.52
C LEU A 294 -14.50 -12.63 -0.53
N ARG A 295 -15.81 -12.50 -0.71
CA ARG A 295 -16.74 -13.62 -0.74
C ARG A 295 -16.86 -14.22 -2.12
N LEU A 296 -16.74 -15.53 -2.20
CA LEU A 296 -16.88 -16.36 -3.38
C LEU A 296 -18.17 -17.16 -3.23
N MET A 297 -19.18 -16.82 -4.03
CA MET A 297 -20.50 -17.46 -3.99
C MET A 297 -20.65 -18.40 -5.20
N GLU A 298 -21.10 -19.62 -4.92
CA GLU A 298 -21.22 -20.67 -5.93
C GLU A 298 -19.88 -20.90 -6.66
N CYS A 299 -18.89 -21.35 -5.88
CA CYS A 299 -17.54 -21.61 -6.34
C CYS A 299 -17.48 -22.62 -7.50
N ASP A 300 -16.54 -22.40 -8.42
CA ASP A 300 -16.28 -23.27 -9.56
C ASP A 300 -15.00 -24.08 -9.33
N ALA A 301 -15.18 -25.37 -9.00
CA ALA A 301 -14.08 -26.31 -8.77
C ALA A 301 -13.47 -26.88 -10.06
N ASN A 302 -13.89 -26.43 -11.25
CA ASN A 302 -13.23 -26.79 -12.48
C ASN A 302 -11.86 -26.09 -12.57
N LEU A 303 -10.80 -26.89 -12.48
CA LEU A 303 -9.41 -26.41 -12.55
C LEU A 303 -9.05 -25.79 -13.91
N GLN A 304 -9.83 -26.06 -14.97
CA GLN A 304 -9.64 -25.47 -16.31
C GLN A 304 -10.51 -24.23 -16.57
N SER A 305 -11.45 -23.94 -15.67
CA SER A 305 -12.30 -22.74 -15.80
C SER A 305 -11.47 -21.48 -15.54
N PRO A 306 -11.71 -20.37 -16.23
CA PRO A 306 -11.10 -19.09 -15.86
C PRO A 306 -11.71 -18.47 -14.60
N LEU A 307 -12.85 -18.96 -14.12
CA LEU A 307 -13.60 -18.37 -13.00
C LEU A 307 -13.34 -19.11 -11.69
N LEU A 308 -13.26 -18.38 -10.58
CA LEU A 308 -13.21 -18.97 -9.23
C LEU A 308 -14.63 -19.25 -8.68
N SER A 309 -15.60 -18.43 -9.05
CA SER A 309 -16.99 -18.55 -8.57
C SER A 309 -17.93 -17.77 -9.50
N GLN A 310 -19.24 -17.98 -9.37
CA GLN A 310 -20.20 -17.21 -10.16
C GLN A 310 -20.25 -15.74 -9.73
N THR A 311 -20.15 -15.48 -8.43
CA THR A 311 -20.22 -14.12 -7.88
C THR A 311 -19.13 -13.90 -6.87
N ILE A 312 -18.38 -12.81 -7.06
CA ILE A 312 -17.32 -12.35 -6.16
C ILE A 312 -17.75 -11.00 -5.58
N THR A 313 -17.74 -10.85 -4.26
CA THR A 313 -18.07 -9.56 -3.61
C THR A 313 -17.13 -9.24 -2.46
N ALA A 314 -16.65 -8.00 -2.40
CA ALA A 314 -15.88 -7.50 -1.28
C ALA A 314 -16.81 -6.97 -0.17
N ARG A 315 -16.48 -7.29 1.09
CA ARG A 315 -17.25 -6.91 2.27
C ARG A 315 -16.34 -6.35 3.35
N LEU A 316 -16.81 -5.29 3.99
CA LEU A 316 -16.21 -4.75 5.22
C LEU A 316 -17.07 -5.19 6.40
N ILE A 317 -16.43 -5.71 7.44
CA ILE A 317 -17.11 -6.20 8.64
C ILE A 317 -16.55 -5.46 9.84
N GLY A 318 -17.43 -5.01 10.72
CA GLY A 318 -17.04 -4.43 12.00
C GLY A 318 -18.17 -3.70 12.71
N LYS A 319 -17.82 -2.82 13.65
CA LYS A 319 -18.80 -2.11 14.48
C LYS A 319 -19.19 -0.77 13.88
N VAL A 320 -20.48 -0.49 13.88
CA VAL A 320 -21.01 0.80 13.40
C VAL A 320 -21.34 1.70 14.59
N TYR A 321 -20.81 2.92 14.52
CA TYR A 321 -21.08 4.00 15.45
C TYR A 321 -21.83 5.11 14.73
N THR A 322 -22.67 5.84 15.46
CA THR A 322 -23.50 6.90 14.89
C THR A 322 -23.48 8.15 15.75
N LEU A 323 -23.59 9.31 15.09
CA LEU A 323 -23.86 10.59 15.73
C LEU A 323 -25.37 10.86 15.91
N ASP A 324 -26.25 10.09 15.25
CA ASP A 324 -27.70 10.27 15.40
C ASP A 324 -28.26 9.37 16.52
N PRO A 325 -28.69 9.94 17.67
CA PRO A 325 -29.25 9.15 18.76
C PRO A 325 -30.54 8.43 18.37
N LYS A 326 -31.27 8.85 17.32
CA LYS A 326 -32.49 8.15 16.87
C LYS A 326 -32.18 6.78 16.27
N LEU A 327 -30.97 6.64 15.75
CA LEU A 327 -30.49 5.46 15.07
C LEU A 327 -29.72 4.51 15.99
N ALA A 328 -29.29 5.02 17.16
CA ALA A 328 -28.56 4.27 18.18
C ALA A 328 -29.35 3.08 18.75
N PHE A 329 -28.60 2.05 19.16
CA PHE A 329 -29.12 0.92 19.93
C PHE A 329 -29.69 1.38 21.30
N ASP A 330 -28.92 2.18 22.02
CA ASP A 330 -29.37 2.92 23.20
C ASP A 330 -29.26 4.41 22.94
N ARG A 331 -30.41 5.08 22.80
CA ARG A 331 -30.50 6.51 22.50
C ARG A 331 -30.12 7.41 23.67
N SER A 332 -30.13 6.86 24.89
CA SER A 332 -29.96 7.62 26.12
C SER A 332 -28.53 7.63 26.64
N THR A 333 -27.71 6.68 26.18
CA THR A 333 -26.36 6.46 26.68
C THR A 333 -25.34 6.64 25.56
N PRO A 334 -24.79 7.86 25.36
CA PRO A 334 -23.63 8.03 24.50
C PRO A 334 -22.41 7.33 25.10
N LEU A 335 -21.45 7.00 24.23
CA LEU A 335 -20.14 6.49 24.63
C LEU A 335 -19.40 7.52 25.47
N THR A 336 -18.73 7.02 26.50
CA THR A 336 -17.79 7.80 27.31
C THR A 336 -16.48 8.05 26.55
N ASP A 337 -15.69 9.03 27.00
CA ASP A 337 -14.37 9.35 26.41
C ASP A 337 -13.43 8.14 26.37
N ALA A 338 -13.48 7.29 27.41
CA ALA A 338 -12.69 6.08 27.50
C ALA A 338 -13.13 5.04 26.45
N GLU A 339 -14.44 4.90 26.23
CA GLU A 339 -14.98 4.00 25.20
C GLU A 339 -14.69 4.51 23.79
N ILE A 340 -14.75 5.82 23.56
CA ILE A 340 -14.35 6.42 22.27
C ILE A 340 -12.88 6.11 22.00
N THR A 341 -11.99 6.40 22.96
CA THR A 341 -10.55 6.16 22.80
C THR A 341 -10.21 4.68 22.56
N LYS A 342 -11.02 3.76 23.11
CA LYS A 342 -10.87 2.32 22.88
C LYS A 342 -11.44 1.87 21.53
N SER A 343 -12.48 2.52 21.05
CA SER A 343 -13.25 2.09 19.87
C SER A 343 -12.69 2.64 18.56
N PHE A 344 -12.08 3.83 18.60
CA PHE A 344 -11.54 4.49 17.42
C PHE A 344 -10.02 4.50 17.50
N GLU A 345 -9.35 3.90 16.50
CA GLU A 345 -7.88 4.03 16.36
C GLU A 345 -7.50 5.46 15.94
N CYS A 346 -8.38 6.16 15.20
CA CYS A 346 -8.21 7.57 14.85
C CYS A 346 -8.40 8.47 16.08
N THR A 347 -7.45 9.38 16.33
CA THR A 347 -7.56 10.36 17.41
C THR A 347 -8.55 11.47 17.07
N GLY A 348 -9.08 12.15 18.09
CA GLY A 348 -9.97 13.31 17.88
C GLY A 348 -11.41 12.98 17.50
N MET A 349 -11.87 11.74 17.70
CA MET A 349 -13.26 11.40 17.35
C MET A 349 -14.30 12.09 18.25
N ARG A 350 -13.96 12.45 19.49
CA ARG A 350 -14.89 13.11 20.43
C ARG A 350 -15.37 14.48 19.94
N GLU A 351 -14.56 15.20 19.16
CA GLU A 351 -14.88 16.55 18.68
C GLU A 351 -15.96 16.54 17.59
N TYR A 352 -16.23 15.40 16.95
CA TYR A 352 -17.37 15.26 16.04
C TYR A 352 -18.72 15.31 16.77
N GLY A 353 -18.77 14.89 18.03
CA GLY A 353 -19.99 14.89 18.83
C GLY A 353 -20.13 13.67 19.73
N LEU A 354 -21.37 13.45 20.20
CA LEU A 354 -21.73 12.32 21.04
C LEU A 354 -21.89 11.06 20.18
N TRP A 355 -21.02 10.08 20.39
CA TRP A 355 -21.06 8.81 19.68
C TRP A 355 -21.96 7.81 20.37
N TYR A 356 -22.68 7.03 19.57
CA TYR A 356 -23.51 5.92 20.04
C TYR A 356 -23.19 4.66 19.24
N LEU A 357 -23.37 3.49 19.86
CA LEU A 357 -23.37 2.23 19.13
C LEU A 357 -24.65 2.12 18.29
N ARG A 358 -24.51 1.74 17.02
CA ARG A 358 -25.66 1.53 16.12
C ARG A 358 -26.41 0.23 16.41
N HIS A 359 -25.71 -0.75 16.95
CA HIS A 359 -26.22 -2.09 17.24
C HIS A 359 -25.77 -2.55 18.63
N GLU A 360 -26.24 -3.72 19.07
CA GLU A 360 -25.80 -4.33 20.32
C GLU A 360 -24.25 -4.46 20.37
N PRO A 361 -23.58 -4.25 21.52
CA PRO A 361 -22.12 -4.17 21.60
C PRO A 361 -21.33 -5.40 21.12
N ASP A 362 -21.98 -6.57 21.12
CA ASP A 362 -21.46 -7.87 20.70
C ASP A 362 -21.72 -8.18 19.22
N LYS A 363 -22.51 -7.34 18.52
CA LYS A 363 -22.83 -7.52 17.11
C LYS A 363 -21.87 -6.72 16.22
N VAL A 364 -21.53 -7.35 15.10
CA VAL A 364 -20.83 -6.70 13.98
C VAL A 364 -21.77 -6.63 12.77
N THR A 365 -21.53 -5.64 11.93
CA THR A 365 -22.30 -5.39 10.71
C THR A 365 -21.41 -5.60 9.50
N GLU A 366 -22.00 -6.18 8.46
CA GLU A 366 -21.39 -6.33 7.16
C GLU A 366 -21.86 -5.23 6.22
N ILE A 367 -20.91 -4.58 5.56
CA ILE A 367 -21.11 -3.43 4.68
C ILE A 367 -20.51 -3.72 3.30
N SER A 368 -21.25 -3.39 2.25
CA SER A 368 -20.76 -3.41 0.87
C SER A 368 -19.98 -2.14 0.53
N LEU A 369 -19.06 -2.23 -0.43
CA LEU A 369 -18.20 -1.10 -0.81
C LEU A 369 -18.97 0.12 -1.36
N ASP A 370 -20.13 -0.08 -1.98
CA ASP A 370 -20.98 1.02 -2.47
C ASP A 370 -21.51 1.93 -1.36
N ARG A 371 -21.63 1.40 -0.14
CA ARG A 371 -22.04 2.14 1.04
C ARG A 371 -20.92 2.93 1.71
N VAL A 372 -19.67 2.73 1.31
CA VAL A 372 -18.52 3.43 1.90
C VAL A 372 -18.31 4.75 1.17
N ILE A 373 -18.16 5.86 1.88
CA ILE A 373 -17.80 7.16 1.28
C ILE A 373 -16.28 7.24 1.14
N GLY A 374 -15.59 7.05 2.26
CA GLY A 374 -14.13 7.09 2.37
C GLY A 374 -13.71 6.99 3.83
N ARG A 375 -12.42 7.12 4.11
CA ARG A 375 -11.91 7.18 5.49
C ARG A 375 -12.54 8.34 6.26
N CYS A 376 -12.71 8.17 7.57
CA CYS A 376 -13.01 9.24 8.48
C CYS A 376 -11.70 9.85 8.98
N PHE A 377 -11.49 11.13 8.70
CA PHE A 377 -10.30 11.82 9.17
C PHE A 377 -10.45 12.33 10.59
N GLU A 378 -9.32 12.56 11.25
CA GLU A 378 -9.26 13.18 12.56
C GLU A 378 -9.93 14.56 12.52
N SER A 379 -10.74 14.87 13.54
CA SER A 379 -11.48 16.14 13.63
C SER A 379 -10.58 17.36 13.58
N GLU A 380 -9.39 17.29 14.19
CA GLU A 380 -8.41 18.37 14.22
C GLU A 380 -7.94 18.73 12.81
N TYR A 381 -7.73 17.71 11.96
CA TYR A 381 -7.44 17.92 10.55
C TYR A 381 -8.60 18.59 9.83
N MET A 382 -9.83 18.11 10.06
CA MET A 382 -11.03 18.68 9.43
C MET A 382 -11.27 20.15 9.82
N ASP A 383 -11.13 20.48 11.11
CA ASP A 383 -11.26 21.84 11.62
C ASP A 383 -10.20 22.78 11.02
N ILE A 384 -8.94 22.33 10.96
CA ILE A 384 -7.85 23.13 10.38
C ILE A 384 -8.05 23.35 8.88
N MET A 385 -8.45 22.32 8.13
CA MET A 385 -8.50 22.38 6.68
C MET A 385 -9.78 23.04 6.14
N PHE A 386 -10.88 22.94 6.87
CA PHE A 386 -12.21 23.32 6.40
C PHE A 386 -12.99 24.23 7.37
N GLU A 387 -12.45 24.51 8.57
CA GLU A 387 -13.17 25.21 9.65
C GLU A 387 -14.53 24.57 9.97
N ASN A 388 -14.63 23.26 9.71
CA ASN A 388 -15.87 22.51 9.76
C ASN A 388 -15.59 21.02 10.05
N VAL A 389 -16.29 20.50 11.06
CA VAL A 389 -16.15 19.11 11.54
C VAL A 389 -17.47 18.38 11.25
N VAL A 390 -17.73 18.12 9.97
CA VAL A 390 -18.88 17.34 9.48
C VAL A 390 -18.42 16.16 8.64
N LEU A 391 -19.17 15.07 8.69
CA LEU A 391 -18.81 13.82 8.02
C LEU A 391 -19.22 13.76 6.55
N ASP A 392 -20.04 14.69 6.07
CA ASP A 392 -20.64 14.68 4.73
C ASP A 392 -19.99 15.63 3.72
N LEU A 393 -18.91 16.32 4.11
CA LEU A 393 -18.32 17.42 3.32
C LEU A 393 -18.03 17.03 1.86
N ASP A 394 -17.44 15.85 1.64
CA ASP A 394 -17.06 15.31 0.33
C ASP A 394 -18.09 14.33 -0.28
N LEU A 395 -19.24 14.10 0.36
CA LEU A 395 -20.23 13.11 -0.08
C LEU A 395 -20.64 13.30 -1.54
N VAL A 396 -20.99 14.54 -1.90
CA VAL A 396 -21.41 14.88 -3.28
C VAL A 396 -20.26 14.64 -4.26
N GLY A 397 -19.05 15.05 -3.90
CA GLY A 397 -17.86 14.87 -4.72
C GLY A 397 -17.53 13.40 -4.98
N VAL A 398 -17.57 12.56 -3.95
CA VAL A 398 -17.33 11.11 -4.06
C VAL A 398 -18.40 10.46 -4.92
N ARG A 399 -19.68 10.78 -4.70
CA ARG A 399 -20.80 10.25 -5.50
C ARG A 399 -20.64 10.60 -6.97
N ASP A 400 -20.38 11.87 -7.27
CA ASP A 400 -20.27 12.37 -8.64
C ASP A 400 -19.04 11.79 -9.34
N ALA A 401 -17.93 11.61 -8.61
CA ALA A 401 -16.75 10.93 -9.12
C ALA A 401 -17.02 9.46 -9.45
N ARG A 402 -17.77 8.73 -8.60
CA ARG A 402 -18.19 7.35 -8.91
C ARG A 402 -19.13 7.28 -10.11
N LEU A 403 -20.06 8.22 -10.23
CA LEU A 403 -20.94 8.33 -11.40
C LEU A 403 -20.15 8.63 -12.68
N PHE A 404 -19.12 9.48 -12.59
CA PHE A 404 -18.21 9.74 -13.69
C PHE A 404 -17.41 8.49 -14.06
N GLY A 405 -16.76 7.83 -13.09
CA GLY A 405 -15.99 6.61 -13.31
C GLY A 405 -16.81 5.48 -13.94
N ARG A 406 -18.06 5.28 -13.51
CA ARG A 406 -18.99 4.30 -14.12
C ARG A 406 -19.26 4.54 -15.60
N LYS A 407 -19.15 5.79 -16.06
CA LYS A 407 -19.39 6.16 -17.47
C LYS A 407 -18.09 6.21 -18.27
N ALA A 408 -16.99 6.57 -17.63
CA ALA A 408 -15.72 6.86 -18.28
C ALA A 408 -14.75 5.66 -18.28
N ASP A 409 -14.85 4.74 -17.33
CA ASP A 409 -13.95 3.59 -17.24
C ASP A 409 -14.40 2.48 -18.19
N GLU A 410 -13.68 2.33 -19.30
CA GLU A 410 -14.02 1.38 -20.37
C GLU A 410 -13.80 -0.08 -19.94
N ARG A 411 -13.10 -0.29 -18.81
CA ARG A 411 -12.81 -1.63 -18.27
C ARG A 411 -13.98 -2.18 -17.45
N ILE A 412 -14.95 -1.34 -17.07
CA ILE A 412 -16.18 -1.78 -16.41
C ILE A 412 -17.05 -2.51 -17.45
N ALA A 413 -17.29 -3.80 -17.21
CA ALA A 413 -18.10 -4.62 -18.11
C ALA A 413 -19.55 -4.12 -18.21
N PRO A 414 -20.23 -4.29 -19.36
CA PRO A 414 -21.62 -3.88 -19.52
C PRO A 414 -22.55 -4.47 -18.44
N GLY A 415 -23.37 -3.61 -17.83
CA GLY A 415 -24.29 -4.00 -16.75
C GLY A 415 -23.63 -4.18 -15.38
N LYS A 416 -22.34 -3.88 -15.25
CA LYS A 416 -21.64 -3.82 -13.96
C LYS A 416 -21.44 -2.37 -13.53
N GLU A 417 -21.35 -2.16 -12.21
CA GLU A 417 -21.12 -0.83 -11.63
C GLU A 417 -19.68 -0.61 -11.15
N TRP A 418 -18.89 -1.68 -11.05
CA TRP A 418 -17.57 -1.66 -10.44
C TRP A 418 -16.57 -2.41 -11.32
N PHE A 419 -15.38 -1.84 -11.47
CA PHE A 419 -14.21 -2.59 -11.93
C PHE A 419 -13.51 -3.23 -10.73
N CYS A 420 -13.25 -4.53 -10.78
CA CYS A 420 -12.51 -5.24 -9.74
C CYS A 420 -11.18 -5.72 -10.31
N GLY A 421 -10.09 -5.07 -9.94
CA GLY A 421 -8.74 -5.49 -10.33
C GLY A 421 -8.20 -6.58 -9.39
N ASP A 422 -7.39 -7.49 -9.93
CA ASP A 422 -6.69 -8.54 -9.17
C ASP A 422 -5.69 -7.92 -8.17
N ASN A 423 -5.07 -6.81 -8.58
CA ASN A 423 -4.10 -6.02 -7.83
C ASN A 423 -4.29 -4.50 -8.07
N ARG A 424 -3.56 -3.68 -7.31
CA ARG A 424 -3.68 -2.22 -7.37
C ARG A 424 -3.27 -1.64 -8.73
N LEU A 425 -2.24 -2.15 -9.39
CA LEU A 425 -1.81 -1.64 -10.70
C LEU A 425 -2.87 -1.87 -11.77
N GLU A 426 -3.48 -3.05 -11.77
CA GLU A 426 -4.60 -3.35 -12.67
C GLU A 426 -5.80 -2.44 -12.40
N GLN A 427 -6.15 -2.23 -11.12
CA GLN A 427 -7.18 -1.25 -10.75
C GLN A 427 -6.88 0.15 -11.30
N LEU A 428 -5.64 0.61 -11.17
CA LEU A 428 -5.18 1.91 -11.64
C LEU A 428 -5.03 1.97 -13.17
N GLY A 429 -4.99 0.83 -13.86
CA GLY A 429 -4.71 0.77 -15.29
C GLY A 429 -3.28 1.21 -15.61
N LEU A 430 -2.31 0.81 -14.78
CA LEU A 430 -0.90 1.15 -14.92
C LEU A 430 -0.06 -0.07 -15.28
N GLU A 431 0.95 0.15 -16.11
CA GLU A 431 1.94 -0.86 -16.49
C GLU A 431 3.19 -0.83 -15.59
N SER A 432 3.45 0.31 -14.95
CA SER A 432 4.57 0.49 -14.02
C SER A 432 4.23 1.51 -12.94
N VAL A 433 4.89 1.37 -11.79
CA VAL A 433 4.90 2.36 -10.69
C VAL A 433 6.32 2.47 -10.17
N ASN A 434 6.79 3.69 -9.94
CA ASN A 434 8.16 3.94 -9.50
C ASN A 434 9.22 3.41 -10.47
N GLY A 435 8.94 3.50 -11.77
CA GLY A 435 9.81 3.01 -12.83
C GLY A 435 9.99 1.49 -12.87
N ILE A 436 9.16 0.74 -12.12
CA ILE A 436 9.19 -0.72 -12.09
C ILE A 436 7.94 -1.24 -12.78
N GLU A 437 8.17 -2.05 -13.80
CA GLU A 437 7.12 -2.65 -14.62
C GLU A 437 6.39 -3.78 -13.89
N HIS A 438 5.10 -3.92 -14.22
CA HIS A 438 4.25 -5.00 -13.77
C HIS A 438 4.66 -6.32 -14.39
N SER A 439 4.50 -7.43 -13.67
CA SER A 439 4.96 -8.74 -14.13
C SER A 439 4.39 -9.16 -15.48
N ARG A 440 3.19 -8.69 -15.84
CA ARG A 440 2.58 -8.95 -17.16
C ARG A 440 3.22 -8.15 -18.30
N CYS A 441 3.95 -7.09 -18.00
CA CYS A 441 4.53 -6.14 -18.95
C CYS A 441 6.07 -6.10 -18.92
N ASP A 442 6.71 -6.79 -17.96
CA ASP A 442 8.17 -6.85 -17.81
C ASP A 442 8.79 -7.91 -18.74
N ASP A 443 9.30 -7.47 -19.90
CA ASP A 443 9.99 -8.33 -20.88
C ASP A 443 11.30 -8.94 -20.35
N SER A 444 11.87 -8.39 -19.26
CA SER A 444 13.08 -8.92 -18.62
C SER A 444 12.79 -10.09 -17.69
N ARG A 445 11.50 -10.35 -17.40
CA ARG A 445 11.05 -11.39 -16.48
C ARG A 445 11.27 -12.79 -17.08
N ASP A 446 11.92 -13.66 -16.30
CA ASP A 446 12.12 -15.07 -16.66
C ASP A 446 11.43 -15.99 -15.63
N PRO A 447 10.15 -16.36 -15.84
CA PRO A 447 9.41 -17.24 -14.93
C PRO A 447 10.04 -18.62 -14.76
N ARG A 448 10.84 -19.10 -15.73
CA ARG A 448 11.57 -20.36 -15.58
C ARG A 448 12.70 -20.20 -14.58
N MET A 449 13.48 -19.12 -14.70
CA MET A 449 14.54 -18.79 -13.75
C MET A 449 13.98 -18.59 -12.34
N TYR A 450 12.89 -17.85 -12.17
CA TYR A 450 12.30 -17.60 -10.85
C TYR A 450 11.80 -18.88 -10.17
N ARG A 451 11.13 -19.76 -10.92
CA ARG A 451 10.73 -21.07 -10.39
C ARG A 451 11.93 -21.92 -10.02
N ALA A 452 12.99 -21.89 -10.83
CA ALA A 452 14.22 -22.61 -10.51
C ALA A 452 14.86 -22.08 -9.21
N ILE A 453 14.91 -20.76 -9.02
CA ILE A 453 15.38 -20.12 -7.77
C ILE A 453 14.49 -20.53 -6.59
N MET A 454 13.17 -20.51 -6.74
CA MET A 454 12.24 -20.94 -5.67
C MET A 454 12.43 -22.41 -5.30
N ASN A 455 12.60 -23.30 -6.28
CA ASN A 455 12.89 -24.71 -6.03
C ASN A 455 14.21 -24.88 -5.26
N ILE A 456 15.23 -24.08 -5.57
CA ILE A 456 16.50 -24.06 -4.80
C ILE A 456 16.27 -23.60 -3.36
N ILE A 457 15.55 -22.49 -3.15
CA ILE A 457 15.27 -21.95 -1.82
C ILE A 457 14.43 -22.93 -0.98
N ASN A 458 13.56 -23.70 -1.62
CA ASN A 458 12.69 -24.69 -0.97
C ASN A 458 13.36 -26.05 -0.72
N ASP A 459 14.65 -26.21 -1.06
CA ASP A 459 15.34 -27.51 -1.04
C ASP A 459 14.65 -28.59 -1.92
N GLU A 460 13.93 -28.15 -2.96
CA GLU A 460 13.20 -29.00 -3.94
C GLU A 460 13.88 -29.04 -5.32
N ALA A 461 15.06 -28.42 -5.46
CA ALA A 461 15.76 -28.27 -6.73
C ALA A 461 16.26 -29.59 -7.33
N VAL A 462 16.11 -29.71 -8.65
CA VAL A 462 16.80 -30.71 -9.48
C VAL A 462 17.96 -30.08 -10.26
N ASP A 463 18.79 -30.91 -10.90
CA ASP A 463 19.93 -30.43 -11.71
C ASP A 463 19.54 -29.41 -12.78
N ALA A 464 18.33 -29.53 -13.34
CA ALA A 464 17.78 -28.56 -14.28
C ALA A 464 17.56 -27.18 -13.63
N ASP A 465 17.03 -27.12 -12.40
CA ASP A 465 16.83 -25.86 -11.69
C ASP A 465 18.16 -25.16 -11.38
N HIS A 466 19.21 -25.91 -11.08
CA HIS A 466 20.54 -25.30 -10.90
C HIS A 466 21.08 -24.65 -12.17
N ARG A 467 20.76 -25.19 -13.36
CA ARG A 467 21.11 -24.55 -14.64
C ARG A 467 20.20 -23.37 -14.95
N ASP A 468 18.90 -23.56 -14.76
CA ASP A 468 17.85 -22.60 -15.11
C ASP A 468 17.83 -21.39 -14.17
N SER A 469 18.29 -21.55 -12.92
CA SER A 469 18.38 -20.46 -11.93
C SER A 469 19.36 -19.37 -12.32
N LYS A 470 20.29 -19.65 -13.25
CA LYS A 470 21.36 -18.74 -13.70
C LYS A 470 22.16 -18.12 -12.54
N ILE A 471 22.11 -18.70 -11.34
CA ILE A 471 22.90 -18.27 -10.18
C ILE A 471 24.35 -18.63 -10.46
N VAL A 472 25.22 -17.63 -10.53
CA VAL A 472 26.67 -17.85 -10.65
C VAL A 472 27.15 -18.56 -9.39
N ARG A 473 27.41 -19.87 -9.49
CA ARG A 473 28.08 -20.61 -8.43
C ARG A 473 29.49 -20.03 -8.30
N GLN A 474 29.78 -19.30 -7.22
CA GLN A 474 31.17 -19.06 -6.82
C GLN A 474 31.78 -20.42 -6.47
N LEU A 475 32.34 -21.10 -7.46
CA LEU A 475 33.27 -22.20 -7.27
C LEU A 475 34.53 -21.57 -6.66
N GLY A 476 34.80 -21.91 -5.40
CA GLY A 476 35.74 -21.19 -4.55
C GLY A 476 37.18 -21.07 -5.09
N ARG A 477 37.77 -19.92 -4.80
CA ARG A 477 39.02 -19.84 -4.02
C ARG A 477 38.83 -18.79 -2.92
N ALA A 478 39.23 -19.11 -1.69
CA ALA A 478 39.25 -18.15 -0.60
C ALA A 478 40.10 -16.94 -1.00
N HIS A 479 39.53 -15.74 -0.97
CA HIS A 479 40.25 -14.49 -1.21
C HIS A 479 40.93 -14.06 0.10
N GLU A 480 41.87 -14.88 0.60
CA GLU A 480 42.87 -14.37 1.51
C GLU A 480 43.97 -13.70 0.69
N GLY A 481 44.05 -12.37 0.79
CA GLY A 481 45.25 -11.62 0.42
C GLY A 481 45.28 -11.02 -0.98
N LEU A 482 44.40 -10.06 -1.28
CA LEU A 482 44.75 -8.97 -2.20
C LEU A 482 44.08 -7.67 -1.77
N ILE A 483 44.91 -6.74 -1.29
CA ILE A 483 44.53 -5.34 -1.10
C ILE A 483 44.27 -4.77 -2.50
N GLY A 484 43.01 -4.42 -2.79
CA GLY A 484 42.61 -3.76 -4.04
C GLY A 484 41.56 -4.47 -4.90
N SER A 485 41.04 -5.64 -4.51
CA SER A 485 39.99 -6.33 -5.27
C SER A 485 38.64 -5.62 -5.11
N ARG A 486 38.24 -4.84 -6.13
CA ARG A 486 36.86 -4.35 -6.29
C ARG A 486 35.91 -5.56 -6.27
N SER A 487 35.10 -5.66 -5.22
CA SER A 487 34.01 -6.63 -5.11
C SER A 487 33.08 -6.49 -6.33
N GLY A 488 33.13 -7.46 -7.23
CA GLY A 488 32.25 -7.53 -8.39
C GLY A 488 30.83 -7.85 -7.93
N TYR A 489 29.89 -7.01 -8.35
CA TYR A 489 28.44 -7.17 -8.25
C TYR A 489 28.00 -8.63 -8.31
N THR A 490 27.30 -9.09 -7.28
CA THR A 490 26.66 -10.40 -7.32
C THR A 490 25.34 -10.26 -8.08
N THR A 491 25.01 -11.23 -8.92
CA THR A 491 23.71 -11.31 -9.63
C THR A 491 22.51 -11.40 -8.67
N PHE A 492 22.78 -11.65 -7.38
CA PHE A 492 21.81 -11.52 -6.30
C PHE A 492 21.29 -10.08 -6.12
N ASP A 493 22.12 -9.08 -6.38
CA ASP A 493 21.74 -7.65 -6.35
C ASP A 493 20.76 -7.29 -7.47
N ASN A 494 20.71 -8.10 -8.54
CA ASN A 494 19.70 -7.96 -9.60
C ASN A 494 18.45 -8.78 -9.31
N ALA A 495 18.55 -9.98 -8.71
CA ALA A 495 17.37 -10.75 -8.30
C ALA A 495 16.51 -9.98 -7.26
N GLY A 496 17.14 -9.22 -6.36
CA GLY A 496 16.45 -8.31 -5.44
C GLY A 496 15.78 -7.09 -6.10
N LYS A 497 16.21 -6.70 -7.31
CA LYS A 497 15.60 -5.61 -8.10
C LYS A 497 14.33 -6.00 -8.85
N HIS A 498 14.01 -7.30 -8.95
CA HIS A 498 12.84 -7.75 -9.71
C HIS A 498 11.62 -8.08 -8.84
N SER A 499 11.77 -8.22 -7.52
CA SER A 499 10.65 -8.32 -6.56
C SER A 499 10.15 -6.95 -6.09
N SER A 500 10.14 -6.01 -7.02
CA SER A 500 10.36 -4.60 -6.72
C SER A 500 9.09 -3.75 -6.67
N MET A 501 7.91 -4.29 -6.97
CA MET A 501 6.72 -3.44 -6.97
C MET A 501 6.21 -3.13 -5.58
N VAL A 502 6.08 -4.11 -4.70
CA VAL A 502 5.77 -3.81 -3.29
C VAL A 502 7.06 -3.48 -2.54
N ALA A 503 8.26 -3.93 -2.95
CA ALA A 503 9.47 -3.53 -2.25
C ALA A 503 9.80 -2.04 -2.43
N THR A 504 9.75 -1.52 -3.65
CA THR A 504 10.11 -0.12 -3.95
C THR A 504 8.97 0.83 -3.61
N ALA A 505 7.73 0.38 -3.69
CA ALA A 505 6.59 1.15 -3.21
C ALA A 505 6.59 1.21 -1.65
N LEU A 506 7.04 0.17 -0.94
CA LEU A 506 7.12 0.18 0.54
C LEU A 506 8.45 0.73 1.11
N GLY A 507 9.34 1.27 0.28
CA GLY A 507 10.57 1.95 0.70
C GLY A 507 11.81 1.06 0.85
N GLY A 508 11.88 -0.06 0.13
CA GLY A 508 13.13 -0.79 -0.09
C GLY A 508 14.08 0.03 -0.96
N GLU A 509 15.36 0.08 -0.57
CA GLU A 509 16.39 0.79 -1.34
C GLU A 509 16.50 0.22 -2.76
N ALA A 510 16.10 1.02 -3.76
CA ALA A 510 16.47 0.77 -5.14
C ALA A 510 17.98 1.00 -5.26
N ALA A 511 18.73 -0.04 -5.61
CA ALA A 511 20.14 0.14 -5.95
C ALA A 511 20.25 1.06 -7.18
N THR A 512 20.83 2.24 -6.97
CA THR A 512 21.08 3.28 -7.97
C THR A 512 21.76 2.71 -9.22
N PRO A 513 21.21 2.87 -10.43
CA PRO A 513 21.96 2.61 -11.64
C PRO A 513 23.00 3.72 -11.83
N HIS A 514 24.28 3.34 -11.82
CA HIS A 514 25.34 4.19 -12.38
C HIS A 514 25.08 4.36 -13.87
N ILE A 515 24.60 5.53 -14.27
CA ILE A 515 24.64 5.97 -15.66
C ILE A 515 26.08 6.39 -15.92
N ASN A 516 26.78 5.62 -16.76
CA ASN A 516 28.02 6.07 -17.37
C ASN A 516 27.67 7.18 -18.37
N THR A 517 27.80 8.42 -17.94
CA THR A 517 27.81 9.56 -18.86
C THR A 517 29.20 9.62 -19.48
N GLU A 518 29.33 9.12 -20.71
CA GLU A 518 30.44 9.54 -21.57
C GLU A 518 30.26 11.04 -21.85
N LEU A 519 31.18 11.82 -21.30
CA LEU A 519 31.31 13.26 -21.52
C LEU A 519 31.68 13.48 -22.98
N VAL A 520 30.79 14.13 -23.73
CA VAL A 520 31.17 14.83 -24.97
C VAL A 520 31.71 16.19 -24.54
N GLU A 521 33.03 16.33 -24.60
CA GLU A 521 33.74 17.59 -24.45
C GLU A 521 33.33 18.56 -25.57
N ILE A 522 32.83 19.74 -25.19
CA ILE A 522 32.83 20.92 -26.06
C ILE A 522 33.75 21.92 -25.39
N ASP A 523 34.83 22.16 -26.11
CA ASP A 523 35.94 23.08 -25.88
C ASP A 523 35.47 24.53 -26.08
N GLU A 524 35.54 25.36 -25.04
CA GLU A 524 35.70 26.81 -25.19
C GLU A 524 36.67 27.33 -24.11
N THR A 525 37.69 28.01 -24.63
CA THR A 525 38.94 28.48 -24.02
C THR A 525 38.81 29.70 -23.10
N GLU A 526 39.67 29.70 -22.07
CA GLU A 526 40.46 30.82 -21.48
C GLU A 526 39.82 32.23 -21.39
N ASP A 527 39.68 32.77 -20.16
CA ASP A 527 40.75 33.53 -19.49
C ASP A 527 40.25 34.25 -18.22
N GLY A 528 41.13 34.47 -17.24
CA GLY A 528 41.03 35.64 -16.35
C GLY A 528 40.95 35.42 -14.84
N ASP A 529 42.11 35.15 -14.26
CA ASP A 529 42.52 35.25 -12.85
C ASP A 529 42.03 36.51 -12.07
N ALA A 530 41.68 36.34 -10.79
CA ALA A 530 42.07 37.24 -9.69
C ALA A 530 41.43 36.85 -8.32
N GLY A 531 42.24 36.25 -7.45
CA GLY A 531 42.61 36.92 -6.18
C GLY A 531 41.68 36.90 -4.96
N SER A 532 42.08 36.05 -4.01
CA SER A 532 42.40 36.40 -2.61
C SER A 532 41.33 36.36 -1.49
N SER A 533 41.46 35.31 -0.68
CA SER A 533 41.75 35.28 0.77
C SER A 533 41.12 36.31 1.72
N ARG A 534 40.42 35.81 2.76
CA ARG A 534 40.73 35.99 4.22
C ARG A 534 39.57 35.47 5.07
N GLU A 535 39.80 34.43 5.87
CA GLU A 535 40.26 34.43 7.28
C GLU A 535 39.11 34.28 8.27
N VAL A 536 39.29 33.26 9.11
CA VAL A 536 38.46 32.80 10.23
C VAL A 536 38.73 33.68 11.44
N ALA A 537 37.69 34.03 12.20
CA ALA A 537 37.79 34.14 13.67
C ALA A 537 36.41 33.99 14.36
N PRO A 538 36.38 33.56 15.63
CA PRO A 538 35.24 32.88 16.28
C PRO A 538 34.53 33.78 17.32
N SER A 539 33.72 33.16 18.20
CA SER A 539 33.00 33.70 19.39
C SER A 539 31.51 34.00 19.12
N THR A 540 30.54 33.82 20.01
CA THR A 540 30.49 33.34 21.41
C THR A 540 29.03 33.07 21.75
N ASP A 541 28.87 32.16 22.69
CA ASP A 541 27.70 31.91 23.52
C ASP A 541 27.07 33.18 24.12
N SER A 542 25.75 33.32 24.03
CA SER A 542 24.92 34.09 24.99
C SER A 542 23.45 33.69 24.81
N GLY A 543 22.84 33.30 25.93
CA GLY A 543 21.42 32.95 26.04
C GLY A 543 20.50 34.15 26.22
N ASP A 544 19.27 33.81 26.62
CA ASP A 544 18.08 34.64 26.87
C ASP A 544 17.23 34.91 25.60
N GLU A 545 15.91 34.77 25.55
CA GLU A 545 14.88 34.71 26.59
C GLU A 545 13.58 34.16 25.96
N LEU A 546 12.90 33.23 26.64
CA LEU A 546 11.60 32.69 26.20
C LEU A 546 10.48 33.68 26.52
N VAL A 547 10.01 34.42 25.51
CA VAL A 547 8.79 35.23 25.61
C VAL A 547 7.57 34.36 25.33
N VAL A 548 6.87 33.96 26.39
CA VAL A 548 5.56 33.30 26.33
C VAL A 548 4.48 34.36 26.06
N VAL A 549 3.83 34.31 24.89
CA VAL A 549 2.66 35.12 24.58
C VAL A 549 1.39 34.27 24.80
N PRO A 550 0.41 34.69 25.62
CA PRO A 550 -0.80 33.91 25.87
C PRO A 550 -1.78 34.01 24.70
N VAL A 551 -2.24 32.87 24.19
CA VAL A 551 -3.33 32.79 23.19
C VAL A 551 -4.67 33.02 23.91
N HIS A 552 -5.34 34.12 23.59
CA HIS A 552 -6.70 34.41 24.07
C HIS A 552 -7.74 33.52 23.35
N LYS A 553 -8.38 32.63 24.11
CA LYS A 553 -9.65 31.97 23.72
C LYS A 553 -10.74 33.03 23.56
N ARG A 554 -11.22 33.28 22.34
CA ARG A 554 -12.44 34.05 22.12
C ARG A 554 -13.66 33.17 22.35
N ARG A 555 -14.49 33.58 23.31
CA ARG A 555 -15.86 33.07 23.54
C ARG A 555 -16.71 33.28 22.27
N ARG A 556 -17.29 32.21 21.74
CA ARG A 556 -18.42 32.28 20.80
C ARG A 556 -19.65 32.74 21.57
N GLN A 557 -20.33 33.78 21.08
CA GLN A 557 -21.71 34.07 21.44
C GLN A 557 -22.63 33.29 20.49
N HIS A 558 -23.76 32.87 21.06
CA HIS A 558 -24.75 31.89 20.62
C HIS A 558 -25.13 31.82 19.14
#